data_AF-A0A1M2VTZ8-F1
#
_entry.id   AF-A0A1M2VTZ8-F1
#
_cell.length_a   1.000
_cell.length_b   1.000
_cell.length_c   1.000
_cell.angle_alpha   90.00
_cell.angle_beta   90.00
_cell.angle_gamma   90.00
#
_symmetry.space_group_name_H-M   'P 1'
#
loop_
_entity.id
_entity.type
_entity.pdbx_description
1 polymer ?
#
loop_
_entity_poly.entity_id
_entity_poly.type
_entity_poly.pdbx_seq_one_letter_code
_entity_poly.pdbx_strand_id
1 'polypeptide(L)'
;MLLHPNYKTNYFRDQGWEEEWVSEAMELTCSEWAAYYRTAAQDNTEDAPAAAPAPAPAACNPTPGRHSAQCVSQLPSTPALFASISNREKAAQQDELEAYLEAPPLTTMQDTLEYWHVLLQTSSSPLARMAINFLTAQATSTDSECSFSRGQLTVLRLRHSLSNKSVCTGTVLGSWADYHELVPEADVVQLLAEKS
;
A
#
# COMPACT_ATOMS: atom_id res chain seq x y z
N MET A 1 10.32 8.02 -2.95
CA MET A 1 10.68 8.99 -1.89
C MET A 1 9.46 9.54 -1.14
N LEU A 2 8.35 9.83 -1.81
CA LEU A 2 7.15 10.35 -1.15
C LEU A 2 6.61 9.43 -0.03
N LEU A 3 6.62 8.11 -0.27
CA LEU A 3 6.28 7.08 0.71
C LEU A 3 7.46 6.64 1.61
N HIS A 4 8.56 7.39 1.62
CA HIS A 4 9.69 7.13 2.52
C HIS A 4 9.48 7.90 3.83
N PRO A 5 9.45 7.23 5.00
CA PRO A 5 9.11 7.86 6.28
C PRO A 5 9.98 9.07 6.67
N ASN A 6 11.26 9.05 6.29
CA ASN A 6 12.22 10.10 6.65
C ASN A 6 12.21 11.32 5.72
N TYR A 7 11.80 11.13 4.46
CA TYR A 7 12.16 12.02 3.35
C TYR A 7 10.94 12.71 2.74
N LYS A 8 9.79 12.01 2.65
CA LYS A 8 8.48 12.50 2.17
C LYS A 8 8.61 13.53 1.04
N THR A 9 8.00 14.72 1.20
CA THR A 9 8.07 15.84 0.25
C THR A 9 9.34 16.69 0.42
N ASN A 10 9.97 16.65 1.60
CA ASN A 10 11.18 17.41 1.89
C ASN A 10 12.33 17.02 0.97
N TYR A 11 12.46 15.74 0.64
CA TYR A 11 13.52 15.26 -0.25
C TYR A 11 13.50 15.93 -1.62
N PHE A 12 12.33 16.10 -2.23
CA PHE A 12 12.26 16.74 -3.56
C PHE A 12 12.69 18.21 -3.49
N ARG A 13 12.32 18.90 -2.41
CA ARG A 13 12.76 20.27 -2.15
C ARG A 13 14.27 20.36 -1.92
N ASP A 14 14.84 19.44 -1.14
CA ASP A 14 16.27 19.37 -0.89
C ASP A 14 17.08 19.03 -2.15
N GLN A 15 16.50 18.26 -3.07
CA GLN A 15 17.07 17.97 -4.39
C GLN A 15 16.83 19.09 -5.43
N GLY A 16 16.21 20.20 -5.04
CA GLY A 16 15.98 21.36 -5.90
C GLY A 16 14.94 21.13 -7.00
N TRP A 17 13.97 20.26 -6.78
CA TRP A 17 12.87 20.04 -7.73
C TRP A 17 11.94 21.25 -7.76
N GLU A 18 11.39 21.55 -8.93
CA GLU A 18 10.37 22.59 -9.09
C GLU A 18 9.10 22.21 -8.33
N GLU A 19 8.44 23.21 -7.72
CA GLU A 19 7.27 22.96 -6.89
C GLU A 19 6.09 22.37 -7.67
N GLU A 20 5.98 22.71 -8.96
CA GLU A 20 5.00 22.12 -9.88
C GLU A 20 5.19 20.60 -10.00
N TRP A 21 6.43 20.13 -10.09
CA TRP A 21 6.75 18.70 -10.20
C TRP A 21 6.50 17.96 -8.88
N VAL A 22 6.75 18.63 -7.75
CA VAL A 22 6.41 18.07 -6.43
C VAL A 22 4.90 17.93 -6.28
N SER A 23 4.14 18.94 -6.72
CA SER A 23 2.68 18.89 -6.73
C SER A 23 2.15 17.79 -7.64
N GLU A 24 2.68 17.68 -8.86
CA GLU A 24 2.30 16.63 -9.81
C GLU A 24 2.61 15.23 -9.25
N ALA A 25 3.78 15.04 -8.64
CA ALA A 25 4.12 13.77 -7.99
C ALA A 25 3.18 13.42 -6.83
N MET A 26 2.76 14.42 -6.04
CA MET A 26 1.74 14.23 -5.00
C MET A 26 0.40 13.84 -5.61
N GLU A 27 -0.05 14.55 -6.65
CA GLU A 27 -1.31 14.28 -7.34
C GLU A 27 -1.35 12.88 -7.97
N LEU A 28 -0.27 12.47 -8.63
CA LEU A 28 -0.12 11.12 -9.18
C LEU A 28 -0.18 10.05 -8.08
N THR A 29 0.49 10.28 -6.94
CA THR A 29 0.45 9.33 -5.82
C THR A 29 -0.95 9.26 -5.21
N CYS A 30 -1.62 10.40 -5.03
CA CYS A 30 -2.98 10.45 -4.51
C CYS A 30 -4.01 9.82 -5.46
N SER A 31 -3.85 10.00 -6.77
CA SER A 31 -4.75 9.42 -7.77
C SER A 31 -4.62 7.89 -7.83
N GLU A 32 -3.39 7.35 -7.80
CA GLU A 32 -3.12 5.91 -7.71
C GLU A 32 -3.68 5.30 -6.40
N TRP A 33 -3.50 6.00 -5.28
CA TRP A 33 -4.08 5.61 -3.99
C TRP A 33 -5.60 5.49 -4.06
N ALA A 34 -6.27 6.53 -4.57
CA ALA A 34 -7.72 6.58 -4.67
C ALA A 34 -8.26 5.51 -5.63
N ALA A 35 -7.57 5.26 -6.74
CA ALA A 35 -8.01 4.32 -7.77
C ALA A 35 -7.88 2.85 -7.33
N TYR A 36 -6.72 2.45 -6.80
CA TYR A 36 -6.38 1.02 -6.63
C TYR A 36 -6.31 0.53 -5.20
N TYR A 37 -5.97 1.39 -4.24
CA TYR A 37 -5.66 0.95 -2.87
C TYR A 37 -6.77 1.30 -1.89
N ARG A 38 -7.43 2.46 -2.07
CA ARG A 38 -8.59 2.87 -1.27
C ARG A 38 -9.81 1.98 -1.51
N THR A 39 -10.16 1.74 -2.77
CA THR A 39 -11.34 0.93 -3.15
C THR A 39 -11.15 -0.54 -2.77
N ALA A 40 -9.95 -1.10 -3.00
CA ALA A 40 -9.63 -2.48 -2.64
C ALA A 40 -9.72 -2.75 -1.13
N ALA A 41 -9.62 -1.74 -0.27
CA ALA A 41 -9.85 -1.88 1.16
C ALA A 41 -11.34 -2.03 1.51
N GLN A 42 -12.25 -1.45 0.72
CA GLN A 42 -13.70 -1.52 0.94
C GLN A 42 -14.29 -2.85 0.48
N ASP A 43 -13.83 -3.37 -0.67
CA ASP A 43 -14.34 -4.64 -1.23
C ASP A 43 -14.03 -5.85 -0.34
N ASN A 44 -12.95 -5.80 0.45
CA ASN A 44 -12.60 -6.87 1.41
C ASN A 44 -13.52 -6.90 2.65
N THR A 45 -14.44 -5.94 2.82
CA THR A 45 -15.34 -5.85 3.98
C THR A 45 -16.77 -6.37 3.68
N GLU A 46 -17.13 -6.62 2.41
CA GLU A 46 -18.50 -7.01 2.04
C GLU A 46 -18.84 -8.50 2.28
N ASP A 47 -17.90 -9.34 2.71
CA ASP A 47 -18.16 -10.78 2.96
C ASP A 47 -18.61 -11.11 4.41
N ALA A 48 -19.03 -10.09 5.18
CA ALA A 48 -19.66 -10.28 6.49
C ALA A 48 -21.21 -10.27 6.37
N PRO A 49 -21.93 -11.28 6.89
CA PRO A 49 -23.34 -11.47 6.57
C PRO A 49 -24.23 -10.36 7.14
N ALA A 50 -24.92 -9.68 6.24
CA ALA A 50 -25.94 -8.68 6.50
C ALA A 50 -27.03 -9.20 7.46
N ALA A 51 -27.13 -8.57 8.64
CA ALA A 51 -28.29 -8.71 9.51
C ALA A 51 -29.39 -7.72 9.06
N ALA A 52 -30.55 -8.29 8.75
CA ALA A 52 -31.71 -7.69 8.11
C ALA A 52 -32.34 -6.47 8.83
N PRO A 53 -33.11 -5.63 8.11
CA PRO A 53 -33.80 -4.45 8.66
C PRO A 53 -35.25 -4.74 9.05
N ALA A 54 -35.74 -4.15 10.15
CA ALA A 54 -37.16 -3.81 10.40
C ALA A 54 -37.34 -3.19 11.80
N PRO A 55 -38.48 -2.53 12.12
CA PRO A 55 -39.28 -1.60 11.32
C PRO A 55 -39.57 -0.28 12.08
N ALA A 56 -40.07 0.73 11.37
CA ALA A 56 -40.59 1.97 11.95
C ALA A 56 -41.82 1.74 12.86
N PRO A 57 -42.11 2.66 13.80
CA PRO A 57 -43.51 3.04 13.96
C PRO A 57 -43.78 4.55 14.12
N ALA A 58 -44.81 4.95 13.39
CA ALA A 58 -45.97 5.76 13.77
C ALA A 58 -45.79 7.16 14.41
N ALA A 59 -46.34 8.13 13.68
CA ALA A 59 -46.67 9.48 14.13
C ALA A 59 -47.74 9.51 15.23
N CYS A 60 -47.66 10.50 16.12
CA CYS A 60 -48.79 11.11 16.85
C CYS A 60 -48.46 12.60 17.14
N ASN A 61 -49.31 13.52 16.68
CA ASN A 61 -49.32 14.94 17.08
C ASN A 61 -50.32 15.15 18.26
N PRO A 62 -50.64 16.38 18.71
CA PRO A 62 -50.10 16.98 19.94
C PRO A 62 -51.21 17.31 20.97
N THR A 63 -50.87 17.66 22.20
CA THR A 63 -51.77 18.43 23.08
C THR A 63 -51.00 19.26 24.12
N PRO A 64 -51.56 20.40 24.58
CA PRO A 64 -50.78 21.47 25.21
C PRO A 64 -50.89 21.47 26.74
N GLY A 65 -49.79 21.81 27.41
CA GLY A 65 -49.75 22.05 28.85
C GLY A 65 -48.60 23.00 29.20
N ARG A 66 -48.96 24.21 29.64
CA ARG A 66 -48.07 25.31 30.03
C ARG A 66 -47.21 24.95 31.26
N HIS A 67 -45.97 25.45 31.32
CA HIS A 67 -45.52 26.53 32.23
C HIS A 67 -43.98 26.57 32.40
N SER A 68 -43.40 27.73 32.06
CA SER A 68 -42.32 28.44 32.76
C SER A 68 -40.86 27.97 32.67
N ALA A 69 -40.15 28.61 31.73
CA ALA A 69 -38.91 29.40 31.91
C ALA A 69 -37.75 28.90 32.80
N GLN A 70 -36.59 28.80 32.13
CA GLN A 70 -35.23 29.14 32.59
C GLN A 70 -34.44 28.13 33.45
N CYS A 71 -33.68 27.27 32.77
CA CYS A 71 -32.26 27.09 33.06
C CYS A 71 -31.55 26.66 31.76
N VAL A 72 -30.98 27.64 31.05
CA VAL A 72 -30.13 27.41 29.87
C VAL A 72 -28.70 27.62 30.32
N SER A 73 -28.01 26.52 30.59
CA SER A 73 -26.55 26.50 30.58
C SER A 73 -26.08 25.07 30.35
N GLN A 74 -25.76 24.82 29.07
CA GLN A 74 -24.79 23.82 28.62
C GLN A 74 -25.22 22.34 28.69
N LEU A 75 -26.26 21.99 27.93
CA LEU A 75 -26.24 20.71 27.23
C LEU A 75 -25.91 21.01 25.76
N PRO A 76 -24.89 20.39 25.14
CA PRO A 76 -24.66 20.57 23.72
C PRO A 76 -25.93 20.18 22.97
N SER A 77 -26.42 21.11 22.15
CA SER A 77 -27.61 20.92 21.31
C SER A 77 -27.47 19.60 20.54
N THR A 78 -28.57 18.86 20.35
CA THR A 78 -28.58 17.61 19.57
C THR A 78 -27.79 17.69 18.25
N PRO A 79 -27.88 18.77 17.43
CA PRO A 79 -27.01 18.94 16.25
C PRO A 79 -25.51 19.01 16.53
N ALA A 80 -25.04 19.47 17.68
CA ALA A 80 -23.62 19.50 18.04
C ALA A 80 -23.08 18.10 18.39
N LEU A 81 -23.92 17.25 19.00
CA LEU A 81 -23.61 15.84 19.21
C LEU A 81 -23.55 15.08 17.87
N PHE A 82 -24.51 15.33 16.97
CA PHE A 82 -24.49 14.76 15.62
C PHE A 82 -23.33 15.29 14.76
N ALA A 83 -22.97 16.57 14.87
CA ALA A 83 -21.81 17.14 14.19
C ALA A 83 -20.49 16.48 14.63
N SER A 84 -20.38 16.08 15.90
CA SER A 84 -19.21 15.36 16.41
C SER A 84 -19.14 13.91 15.89
N ILE A 85 -20.29 13.29 15.61
CA ILE A 85 -20.37 11.96 14.98
C ILE A 85 -20.03 12.07 13.49
N SER A 86 -20.59 13.06 12.79
CA SER A 86 -20.23 13.31 11.38
C SER A 86 -18.77 13.74 11.21
N ASN A 87 -18.21 14.52 12.13
CA ASN A 87 -16.77 14.81 12.15
C ASN A 87 -15.92 13.59 12.49
N ARG A 88 -16.43 12.66 13.32
CA ARG A 88 -15.76 11.38 13.61
C ARG A 88 -15.78 10.44 12.40
N GLU A 89 -16.88 10.40 11.65
CA GLU A 89 -16.98 9.69 10.37
C GLU A 89 -16.06 10.33 9.32
N LYS A 90 -15.99 11.67 9.28
CA LYS A 90 -15.02 12.40 8.43
C LYS A 90 -13.57 12.17 8.84
N ALA A 91 -13.28 12.08 10.13
CA ALA A 91 -11.95 11.76 10.66
C ALA A 91 -11.59 10.27 10.46
N ALA A 92 -12.59 9.39 10.43
CA ALA A 92 -12.42 8.00 10.01
C ALA A 92 -12.25 7.87 8.48
N GLN A 93 -12.73 8.85 7.72
CA GLN A 93 -12.50 9.01 6.27
C GLN A 93 -11.32 9.90 5.92
N GLN A 94 -10.58 10.40 6.93
CA GLN A 94 -9.38 11.16 6.68
C GLN A 94 -8.42 10.23 5.97
N ASP A 95 -8.04 10.61 4.75
CA ASP A 95 -7.33 9.72 3.86
C ASP A 95 -6.05 9.27 4.54
N GLU A 96 -5.86 7.95 4.69
CA GLU A 96 -4.71 7.38 5.40
C GLU A 96 -3.39 7.91 4.79
N LEU A 97 -3.37 8.09 3.47
CA LEU A 97 -2.29 8.72 2.74
C LEU A 97 -2.08 10.19 3.15
N GLU A 98 -3.14 10.98 3.26
CA GLU A 98 -3.07 12.39 3.63
C GLU A 98 -2.57 12.54 5.08
N ALA A 99 -3.12 11.75 6.00
CA ALA A 99 -2.67 11.69 7.39
C ALA A 99 -1.19 11.29 7.50
N TYR A 100 -0.74 10.35 6.67
CA TYR A 100 0.67 9.98 6.59
C TYR A 100 1.54 11.13 6.06
N LEU A 101 1.10 11.86 5.04
CA LEU A 101 1.88 12.97 4.47
C LEU A 101 1.99 14.16 5.42
N GLU A 102 0.96 14.45 6.21
CA GLU A 102 0.97 15.51 7.23
C GLU A 102 1.82 15.15 8.47
N ALA A 103 1.98 13.85 8.76
CA ALA A 103 2.76 13.43 9.92
C ALA A 103 4.23 13.90 9.83
N PRO A 104 4.89 14.22 10.95
CA PRO A 104 6.32 14.55 10.92
C PRO A 104 7.17 13.43 10.30
N PRO A 105 8.25 13.75 9.57
CA PRO A 105 9.18 12.74 9.08
C PRO A 105 9.86 12.02 10.25
N LEU A 106 9.97 10.69 10.15
CA LEU A 106 10.67 9.88 11.15
C LEU A 106 12.18 9.97 10.86
N THR A 107 13.00 10.47 11.77
CA THR A 107 14.44 10.67 11.53
C THR A 107 15.31 9.45 11.86
N THR A 108 14.74 8.43 12.51
CA THR A 108 15.49 7.31 13.11
C THR A 108 15.49 6.04 12.26
N MET A 109 14.68 5.94 11.21
CA MET A 109 14.48 4.67 10.50
C MET A 109 15.54 4.45 9.42
N GLN A 110 16.35 3.40 9.59
CA GLN A 110 17.38 3.01 8.62
C GLN A 110 16.77 2.24 7.43
N ASP A 111 15.88 1.28 7.72
CA ASP A 111 15.25 0.41 6.72
C ASP A 111 13.76 0.73 6.57
N THR A 112 13.41 1.32 5.44
CA THR A 112 12.03 1.76 5.19
C THR A 112 11.08 0.64 4.82
N LEU A 113 11.58 -0.38 4.11
CA LEU A 113 10.80 -1.56 3.78
C LEU A 113 10.40 -2.32 5.03
N GLU A 114 11.28 -2.43 6.03
CA GLU A 114 10.97 -3.09 7.30
C GLU A 114 9.86 -2.36 8.05
N TYR A 115 9.92 -1.03 8.14
CA TYR A 115 8.86 -0.22 8.74
C TYR A 115 7.49 -0.51 8.10
N TRP A 116 7.41 -0.50 6.77
CA TRP A 116 6.16 -0.77 6.06
C TRP A 116 5.71 -2.23 6.18
N HIS A 117 6.65 -3.19 6.24
CA HIS A 117 6.32 -4.60 6.48
C HIS A 117 5.73 -4.82 7.88
N VAL A 118 6.33 -4.24 8.92
CA VAL A 118 5.81 -4.32 10.29
C VAL A 118 4.44 -3.65 10.38
N LEU A 119 4.26 -2.50 9.73
CA LEU A 119 2.97 -1.82 9.69
C LEU A 119 1.92 -2.67 8.97
N LEU A 120 2.24 -3.27 7.83
CA LEU A 120 1.33 -4.15 7.10
C LEU A 120 0.96 -5.39 7.94
N GLN A 121 1.89 -5.97 8.69
CA GLN A 121 1.61 -7.11 9.57
C GLN A 121 0.75 -6.73 10.79
N THR A 122 0.95 -5.53 11.34
CA THR A 122 0.30 -5.10 12.57
C THR A 122 -1.09 -4.51 12.33
N SER A 123 -1.24 -3.64 11.33
CA SER A 123 -2.48 -2.90 11.07
C SER A 123 -3.18 -3.31 9.77
N SER A 124 -2.59 -4.19 8.96
CA SER A 124 -3.10 -4.55 7.63
C SER A 124 -3.48 -3.33 6.77
N SER A 125 -2.71 -2.25 6.94
CA SER A 125 -2.94 -0.97 6.28
C SER A 125 -2.83 -1.10 4.74
N PRO A 126 -3.85 -0.64 3.98
CA PRO A 126 -3.74 -0.58 2.52
C PRO A 126 -2.63 0.38 2.07
N LEU A 127 -2.34 1.44 2.84
CA LEU A 127 -1.23 2.35 2.57
C LEU A 127 0.12 1.63 2.68
N ALA A 128 0.29 0.77 3.68
CA ALA A 128 1.52 -0.01 3.83
C ALA A 128 1.74 -0.94 2.63
N ARG A 129 0.67 -1.54 2.08
CA ARG A 129 0.75 -2.34 0.85
C ARG A 129 1.15 -1.51 -0.36
N MET A 130 0.57 -0.33 -0.53
CA MET A 130 0.96 0.61 -1.59
C MET A 130 2.45 0.97 -1.47
N ALA A 131 2.89 1.36 -0.27
CA ALA A 131 4.28 1.73 -0.03
C ALA A 131 5.25 0.60 -0.38
N ILE A 132 4.96 -0.65 0.01
CA ILE A 132 5.80 -1.80 -0.35
C ILE A 132 5.85 -1.98 -1.87
N ASN A 133 4.72 -1.92 -2.57
CA ASN A 133 4.69 -2.09 -4.03
C ASN A 133 5.53 -1.04 -4.76
N PHE A 134 5.45 0.23 -4.35
CA PHE A 134 6.22 1.31 -4.96
C PHE A 134 7.70 1.30 -4.58
N LEU A 135 8.04 0.92 -3.34
CA LEU A 135 9.43 0.91 -2.86
C LEU A 135 10.20 -0.34 -3.31
N THR A 136 9.52 -1.43 -3.64
CA THR A 136 10.15 -2.65 -4.19
C THR A 136 10.30 -2.61 -5.71
N ALA A 137 9.60 -1.69 -6.39
CA ALA A 137 9.77 -1.49 -7.82
C ALA A 137 11.20 -1.05 -8.14
N GLN A 138 11.83 -1.72 -9.10
CA GLN A 138 13.17 -1.38 -9.54
C GLN A 138 13.16 -0.01 -10.22
N ALA A 139 14.07 0.87 -9.78
CA ALA A 139 14.18 2.23 -10.34
C ALA A 139 14.78 2.26 -11.76
N THR A 140 15.43 1.18 -12.19
CA THR A 140 16.12 1.10 -13.49
C THR A 140 15.90 -0.26 -14.13
N SER A 141 15.94 -0.33 -15.46
CA SER A 141 15.88 -1.59 -16.21
C SER A 141 17.19 -2.39 -16.14
N THR A 142 18.23 -1.87 -15.47
CA THR A 142 19.57 -2.45 -15.45
C THR A 142 19.58 -3.87 -14.88
N ASP A 143 18.79 -4.16 -13.84
CA ASP A 143 18.71 -5.50 -13.27
C ASP A 143 18.16 -6.52 -14.29
N SER A 144 17.06 -6.16 -14.97
CA SER A 144 16.52 -6.97 -16.06
C SER A 144 17.52 -7.14 -17.21
N GLU A 145 18.27 -6.10 -17.59
CA GLU A 145 19.29 -6.15 -18.64
C GLU A 145 20.46 -7.07 -18.24
N CYS A 146 20.91 -6.99 -16.99
CA CYS A 146 21.90 -7.89 -16.43
C CYS A 146 21.43 -9.35 -16.49
N SER A 147 20.16 -9.63 -16.18
CA SER A 147 19.59 -10.97 -16.29
C SER A 147 19.60 -11.51 -17.74
N PHE A 148 19.26 -10.66 -18.72
CA PHE A 148 19.30 -11.02 -20.14
C PHE A 148 20.74 -11.21 -20.65
N SER A 149 21.67 -10.37 -20.22
CA SER A 149 23.09 -10.50 -20.56
C SER A 149 23.68 -11.81 -20.04
N ARG A 150 23.39 -12.17 -18.79
CA ARG A 150 23.77 -13.47 -18.20
C ARG A 150 23.14 -14.64 -18.95
N GLY A 151 21.87 -14.51 -19.34
CA GLY A 151 21.14 -15.49 -20.15
C GLY A 151 21.63 -15.62 -21.60
N GLN A 152 22.46 -14.71 -22.11
CA GLN A 152 22.88 -14.73 -23.51
C GLN A 152 23.61 -16.02 -23.89
N LEU A 153 24.34 -16.64 -22.96
CA LEU A 153 25.07 -17.90 -23.19
C LEU A 153 24.14 -19.10 -23.45
N THR A 154 22.91 -19.09 -22.91
CA THR A 154 21.89 -20.12 -23.17
C THR A 154 21.09 -19.83 -24.45
N VAL A 155 21.12 -18.58 -24.94
CA VAL A 155 20.38 -18.09 -26.13
C VAL A 155 21.27 -17.99 -27.39
N LEU A 156 22.55 -18.37 -27.32
CA LEU A 156 23.48 -18.32 -28.47
C LEU A 156 22.97 -19.08 -29.71
N ARG A 157 23.24 -18.53 -30.91
CA ARG A 157 22.88 -19.09 -32.24
C ARG A 157 23.24 -20.57 -32.45
N LEU A 158 24.21 -21.10 -31.70
CA LEU A 158 24.71 -22.47 -31.81
C LEU A 158 23.93 -23.50 -30.97
N ARG A 159 23.00 -23.08 -30.11
CA ARG A 159 22.16 -23.95 -29.27
C ARG A 159 20.71 -24.01 -29.77
N HIS A 160 20.53 -24.38 -31.03
CA HIS A 160 19.22 -24.51 -31.70
C HIS A 160 18.36 -25.70 -31.19
N SER A 161 18.83 -26.42 -30.16
CA SER A 161 18.15 -27.58 -29.58
C SER A 161 17.43 -27.28 -28.26
N LEU A 162 17.56 -26.07 -27.68
CA LEU A 162 16.87 -25.72 -26.45
C LEU A 162 15.52 -25.08 -26.77
N SER A 163 14.45 -25.55 -26.11
CA SER A 163 13.14 -24.91 -26.19
C SER A 163 13.14 -23.59 -25.41
N ASN A 164 12.26 -22.65 -25.79
CA ASN A 164 12.05 -21.40 -25.04
C ASN A 164 11.82 -21.67 -23.55
N LYS A 165 11.09 -22.75 -23.21
CA LYS A 165 10.88 -23.16 -21.83
C LYS A 165 12.19 -23.51 -21.12
N SER A 166 13.08 -24.27 -21.76
CA SER A 166 14.38 -24.63 -21.19
C SER A 166 15.29 -23.41 -21.01
N VAL A 167 15.23 -22.44 -21.94
CA VAL A 167 15.96 -21.18 -21.84
C VAL A 167 15.46 -20.38 -20.63
N CYS A 168 14.14 -20.17 -20.52
CA CYS A 168 13.55 -19.44 -19.40
C CYS A 168 13.85 -20.14 -18.05
N THR A 169 13.68 -21.46 -17.97
CA THR A 169 13.98 -22.22 -16.74
C THR A 169 15.45 -22.11 -16.36
N GLY A 170 16.38 -22.19 -17.33
CA GLY A 170 17.81 -22.04 -17.07
C GLY A 170 18.17 -20.64 -16.56
N THR A 171 17.58 -19.59 -17.14
CA THR A 171 17.80 -18.21 -16.68
C THR A 171 17.26 -17.97 -15.27
N VAL A 172 16.04 -18.46 -14.97
CA VAL A 172 15.44 -18.35 -13.63
C VAL A 172 16.26 -19.15 -12.60
N LEU A 173 16.62 -20.38 -12.93
CA LEU A 173 17.45 -21.21 -12.04
C LEU A 173 18.80 -20.57 -11.76
N GLY A 174 19.42 -19.97 -12.79
CA GLY A 174 20.66 -19.20 -12.63
C GLY A 174 20.50 -17.97 -11.73
N SER A 175 19.36 -17.27 -11.79
CA SER A 175 19.08 -16.16 -10.87
C SER A 175 18.87 -16.60 -9.42
N TRP A 176 18.37 -17.81 -9.21
CA TRP A 176 18.14 -18.35 -7.86
C TRP A 176 19.38 -19.02 -7.26
N ALA A 177 20.32 -19.46 -8.11
CA ALA A 177 21.59 -20.04 -7.68
C ALA A 177 22.43 -19.07 -6.83
N ASP A 178 22.31 -17.76 -7.09
CA ASP A 178 22.92 -16.71 -6.27
C ASP A 178 22.44 -16.74 -4.79
N TYR A 179 21.32 -17.42 -4.50
CA TYR A 179 20.75 -17.56 -3.15
C TYR A 179 20.81 -19.01 -2.66
N HIS A 180 21.76 -19.27 -1.76
CA HIS A 180 22.03 -20.61 -1.21
C HIS A 180 20.82 -21.25 -0.47
N GLU A 181 19.90 -20.43 0.03
CA GLU A 181 18.66 -20.89 0.69
C GLU A 181 17.62 -21.40 -0.32
N LEU A 182 17.66 -20.91 -1.56
CA LEU A 182 16.70 -21.29 -2.61
C LEU A 182 17.19 -22.46 -3.43
N VAL A 183 18.49 -22.50 -3.76
CA VAL A 183 19.09 -23.54 -4.61
C VAL A 183 20.39 -24.03 -3.98
N PRO A 184 20.41 -25.24 -3.39
CA PRO A 184 21.64 -25.88 -2.94
C PRO A 184 22.47 -26.32 -4.14
N GLU A 185 23.43 -25.50 -4.58
CA GLU A 185 24.23 -25.79 -5.78
C GLU A 185 24.94 -27.14 -5.73
N ALA A 186 25.44 -27.53 -4.55
CA ALA A 186 26.13 -28.80 -4.34
C ALA A 186 25.24 -30.01 -4.70
N ASP A 187 23.99 -29.98 -4.24
CA ASP A 187 23.03 -31.06 -4.49
C ASP A 187 22.62 -31.09 -5.97
N VAL A 188 22.46 -29.92 -6.59
CA VAL A 188 22.14 -29.80 -8.01
C VAL A 188 23.28 -30.32 -8.90
N VAL A 189 24.53 -29.99 -8.58
CA VAL A 189 25.71 -30.49 -9.31
C VAL A 189 25.83 -32.01 -9.16
N GLN A 190 25.59 -32.55 -7.96
CA GLN A 190 25.60 -33.99 -7.73
C GLN A 190 24.50 -34.70 -8.55
N LEU A 191 23.27 -34.18 -8.55
CA LEU A 191 22.17 -34.73 -9.34
C LEU A 191 22.45 -34.70 -10.85
N LEU A 192 23.14 -33.67 -11.35
CA LEU A 192 23.53 -33.58 -12.75
C LEU A 192 24.64 -34.57 -13.10
N ALA A 193 25.60 -34.79 -12.20
CA ALA A 193 26.68 -35.76 -12.38
C ALA A 193 26.19 -37.21 -12.33
N GLU A 194 25.18 -37.51 -11.51
CA GLU A 194 24.55 -38.85 -11.46
C GLU A 194 23.74 -39.19 -12.71
N LYS A 195 23.32 -38.18 -13.48
CA LYS A 195 22.43 -38.33 -14.65
C LYS A 195 23.16 -38.27 -16.00
N SER A 196 24.46 -37.94 -16.01
CA SER A 196 25.32 -37.93 -17.21
C SER A 196 25.99 -39.27 -17.42
#